data_AF-A0A0M0BMX9-F1
#
_entry.id   AF-A0A0M0BMX9-F1
#
_cell.length_a   1.000
_cell.length_b   1.000
_cell.length_c   1.000
_cell.angle_alpha   90.00
_cell.angle_beta   90.00
_cell.angle_gamma   90.00
#
_symmetry.space_group_name_H-M   'P 1'
#
loop_
_entity.id
_entity.type
_entity.pdbx_description
1 polymer ?
#
loop_
_entity_poly.entity_id
_entity_poly.type
_entity_poly.pdbx_seq_one_letter_code
_entity_poly.pdbx_strand_id
1 'polypeptide(L)'
;MSAASRLPPARGDYLRYALVYLLEEAGPLTVDEIYTALDVHAEDRRRRVQRFLSRAVAERYLEDRGGRYAVAPRYQASWDRVKRLVEAFGRHLFEDPGSRNPLRVEKLGTPCWLTTLDLAFLSLFCLYMLIEVCWTRHILLVGITKDTTARDFKTHLLPLCLHEGIWRCDQSQEALEHTPHTDRMLLQYLSAYHHETLAAPWSLIEYDAAFRMIVPELEKRRPGYVSGAVRNRISPERTFVKTYIQLAEAKTNPRLRSNVLFVDRLVYPEYDVREETRIHFKQVYGGAVEPVDPLLFPSGEAENQVQNVVLAMLTTMAASSIPEVFGHNMPLFIADQVAKWHGSEVRRIIESTRTWIANNRDLRPFVFYMSRPGAAAAVRSALAA
;
A
#
# COMPACT_ATOMS: atom_id res chain seq x y z
N MET A 1 -13.49 -12.62 6.51
CA MET A 1 -13.06 -11.29 7.03
C MET A 1 -14.19 -10.67 7.81
N SER A 2 -13.96 -9.78 8.79
CA SER A 2 -15.10 -9.18 9.52
C SER A 2 -15.97 -8.37 8.55
N ALA A 3 -17.30 -8.48 8.69
CA ALA A 3 -18.27 -7.82 7.81
C ALA A 3 -18.13 -6.29 7.78
N ALA A 4 -17.37 -5.70 8.70
CA ALA A 4 -17.14 -4.26 8.81
C ALA A 4 -16.06 -3.73 7.84
N SER A 5 -15.07 -4.54 7.42
CA SER A 5 -14.05 -4.06 6.46
C SER A 5 -14.48 -4.16 5.00
N ARG A 6 -15.32 -5.15 4.62
CA ARG A 6 -15.72 -5.48 3.22
C ARG A 6 -14.62 -5.14 2.20
N LEU A 7 -13.46 -5.76 2.39
CA LEU A 7 -12.33 -5.65 1.48
C LEU A 7 -12.31 -6.91 0.59
N PRO A 8 -12.16 -6.77 -0.74
CA PRO A 8 -12.06 -5.51 -1.50
C PRO A 8 -13.42 -4.78 -1.56
N PRO A 9 -13.43 -3.45 -1.72
CA PRO A 9 -14.67 -2.67 -1.72
C PRO A 9 -15.58 -3.06 -2.90
N ALA A 10 -16.89 -3.09 -2.67
CA ALA A 10 -17.91 -3.50 -3.65
C ALA A 10 -18.22 -2.41 -4.70
N ARG A 11 -17.19 -1.82 -5.31
CA ARG A 11 -17.31 -0.70 -6.25
C ARG A 11 -16.33 -0.79 -7.41
N GLY A 12 -16.68 -0.17 -8.55
CA GLY A 12 -15.74 0.07 -9.64
C GLY A 12 -15.11 -1.21 -10.21
N ASP A 13 -13.77 -1.22 -10.30
CA ASP A 13 -13.01 -2.39 -10.78
C ASP A 13 -12.86 -3.47 -9.69
N TYR A 14 -13.11 -3.13 -8.43
CA TYR A 14 -12.99 -4.03 -7.28
C TYR A 14 -14.21 -4.93 -7.10
N LEU A 15 -15.36 -4.49 -7.61
CA LEU A 15 -16.64 -5.20 -7.53
C LEU A 15 -16.54 -6.67 -8.00
N ARG A 16 -15.78 -6.94 -9.07
CA ARG A 16 -15.59 -8.32 -9.55
C ARG A 16 -14.96 -9.24 -8.51
N TYR A 17 -14.03 -8.72 -7.72
CA TYR A 17 -13.34 -9.49 -6.68
C TYR A 17 -14.23 -9.61 -5.45
N ALA A 18 -14.90 -8.52 -5.07
CA ALA A 18 -15.88 -8.53 -3.97
C ALA A 18 -16.99 -9.57 -4.19
N LEU A 19 -17.45 -9.74 -5.44
CA LEU A 19 -18.42 -10.78 -5.81
C LEU A 19 -17.87 -12.19 -5.57
N VAL A 20 -16.63 -12.46 -5.97
CA VAL A 20 -16.01 -13.78 -5.75
C VAL A 20 -15.85 -14.06 -4.25
N TYR A 21 -15.32 -13.11 -3.48
CA TYR A 21 -15.18 -13.27 -2.02
C TYR A 21 -16.53 -13.48 -1.32
N LEU A 22 -17.56 -12.72 -1.71
CA LEU A 22 -18.90 -12.91 -1.17
C LEU A 22 -19.43 -14.33 -1.42
N LEU A 23 -19.26 -14.84 -2.64
CA LEU A 23 -19.73 -16.17 -3.00
C LEU A 23 -18.87 -17.30 -2.40
N GLU A 24 -17.59 -17.08 -2.13
CA GLU A 24 -16.75 -18.01 -1.37
C GLU A 24 -17.18 -18.08 0.11
N GLU A 25 -17.49 -16.94 0.73
CA GLU A 25 -17.87 -16.88 2.15
C GLU A 25 -19.32 -17.33 2.40
N ALA A 26 -20.28 -16.86 1.60
CA ALA A 26 -21.71 -17.11 1.80
C ALA A 26 -22.24 -18.35 1.04
N GLY A 27 -21.47 -18.88 0.08
CA GLY A 27 -21.90 -19.95 -0.80
C GLY A 27 -22.81 -19.48 -1.94
N PRO A 28 -23.62 -20.37 -2.54
CA PRO A 28 -24.44 -20.04 -3.71
C PRO A 28 -25.56 -19.03 -3.42
N LEU A 29 -25.52 -17.87 -4.09
CA LEU A 29 -26.50 -16.79 -3.90
C LEU A 29 -27.25 -16.45 -5.19
N THR A 30 -28.50 -16.02 -5.04
CA THR A 30 -29.29 -15.37 -6.09
C THR A 30 -28.82 -13.93 -6.33
N VAL A 31 -29.24 -13.33 -7.44
CA VAL A 31 -28.88 -11.94 -7.75
C VAL A 31 -29.40 -10.96 -6.69
N ASP A 32 -30.62 -11.17 -6.18
CA ASP A 32 -31.22 -10.28 -5.17
C ASP A 32 -30.54 -10.40 -3.81
N GLU A 33 -30.13 -11.61 -3.42
CA GLU A 33 -29.29 -11.84 -2.24
C GLU A 33 -27.93 -11.14 -2.40
N ILE A 34 -27.32 -11.18 -3.58
CA ILE A 34 -26.06 -10.46 -3.87
C ILE A 34 -26.26 -8.94 -3.75
N TYR A 35 -27.35 -8.39 -4.29
CA TYR A 35 -27.64 -6.95 -4.17
C TYR A 35 -27.77 -6.52 -2.72
N THR A 36 -28.47 -7.32 -1.92
CA THR A 36 -28.67 -7.06 -0.50
C THR A 36 -27.34 -7.17 0.26
N ALA A 37 -26.56 -8.23 0.01
CA ALA A 37 -25.28 -8.45 0.68
C ALA A 37 -24.24 -7.37 0.36
N LEU A 38 -24.23 -6.85 -0.87
CA LEU A 38 -23.29 -5.80 -1.30
C LEU A 38 -23.81 -4.37 -1.13
N ASP A 39 -25.00 -4.18 -0.58
CA ASP A 39 -25.64 -2.87 -0.41
C ASP A 39 -25.77 -2.11 -1.75
N VAL A 40 -26.33 -2.79 -2.76
CA VAL A 40 -26.48 -2.30 -4.14
C VAL A 40 -27.94 -2.00 -4.45
N HIS A 41 -28.32 -0.73 -4.28
CA HIS A 41 -29.68 -0.27 -4.55
C HIS A 41 -29.87 0.38 -5.92
N ALA A 42 -28.86 1.10 -6.41
CA ALA A 42 -28.97 1.90 -7.63
C ALA A 42 -28.97 1.02 -8.91
N GLU A 43 -29.86 1.32 -9.85
CA GLU A 43 -30.09 0.55 -11.08
C GLU A 43 -28.86 0.49 -12.02
N ASP A 44 -28.05 1.55 -12.06
CA ASP A 44 -26.77 1.56 -12.76
C ASP A 44 -25.76 0.56 -12.16
N ARG A 45 -25.65 0.49 -10.83
CA ARG A 45 -24.80 -0.46 -10.11
C ARG A 45 -25.34 -1.89 -10.24
N ARG A 46 -26.66 -2.10 -10.15
CA ARG A 46 -27.29 -3.43 -10.36
C ARG A 46 -26.98 -3.99 -11.74
N ARG A 47 -27.09 -3.17 -12.79
CA ARG A 47 -26.68 -3.53 -14.16
C ARG A 47 -25.19 -3.87 -14.26
N ARG A 48 -24.34 -3.18 -13.49
CA ARG A 48 -22.89 -3.49 -13.44
C ARG A 48 -22.61 -4.83 -12.78
N VAL A 49 -23.27 -5.14 -11.66
CA VAL A 49 -23.17 -6.45 -10.99
C VAL A 49 -23.56 -7.57 -11.95
N GLN A 50 -24.71 -7.47 -12.62
CA GLN A 50 -25.16 -8.46 -13.60
C GLN A 50 -24.15 -8.67 -14.73
N ARG A 51 -23.57 -7.58 -15.25
CA ARG A 51 -22.53 -7.63 -16.29
C ARG A 51 -21.27 -8.36 -15.82
N PHE A 52 -20.87 -8.18 -14.56
CA PHE A 52 -19.73 -8.89 -14.00
C PHE A 52 -20.05 -10.36 -13.76
N LEU A 53 -21.25 -10.69 -13.25
CA LEU A 53 -21.69 -12.08 -13.07
C LEU A 53 -21.74 -12.82 -14.41
N SER A 54 -22.36 -12.24 -15.44
CA SER A 54 -22.45 -12.89 -16.76
C SER A 54 -21.07 -13.10 -17.39
N ARG A 55 -20.19 -12.11 -17.28
CA ARG A 55 -18.79 -12.22 -17.73
C ARG A 55 -18.03 -13.27 -16.94
N ALA A 56 -18.23 -13.36 -15.64
CA ALA A 56 -17.57 -14.33 -14.77
C ALA A 56 -17.95 -15.78 -15.06
N VAL A 57 -19.23 -15.99 -15.39
CA VAL A 57 -19.73 -17.29 -15.88
C VAL A 57 -19.14 -17.62 -17.25
N ALA A 58 -19.08 -16.65 -18.16
CA ALA A 58 -18.44 -16.84 -19.47
C ALA A 58 -16.94 -17.17 -19.37
N GLU A 59 -16.23 -16.52 -18.43
CA GLU A 59 -14.81 -16.76 -18.12
C GLU A 59 -14.59 -18.00 -17.22
N ARG A 60 -15.66 -18.70 -16.84
CA ARG A 60 -15.68 -20.01 -16.13
C ARG A 60 -15.08 -20.02 -14.72
N TYR A 61 -14.98 -18.88 -14.04
CA TYR A 61 -14.64 -18.86 -12.61
C TYR A 61 -15.86 -18.79 -11.68
N LEU A 62 -17.03 -18.41 -12.21
CA LEU A 62 -18.32 -18.60 -11.56
C LEU A 62 -19.18 -19.59 -12.37
N GLU A 63 -20.14 -20.22 -11.71
CA GLU A 63 -21.17 -21.08 -12.30
C GLU A 63 -22.56 -20.52 -11.97
N ASP A 64 -23.48 -20.60 -12.93
CA ASP A 64 -24.91 -20.37 -12.71
C ASP A 64 -25.62 -21.72 -12.57
N ARG A 65 -26.15 -22.00 -11.38
CA ARG A 65 -26.85 -23.22 -11.03
C ARG A 65 -28.34 -22.94 -10.84
N GLY A 66 -29.02 -22.60 -11.93
CA GLY A 66 -30.46 -22.35 -11.93
C GLY A 66 -30.85 -21.04 -11.27
N GLY A 67 -30.12 -19.95 -11.57
CA GLY A 67 -30.35 -18.62 -11.01
C GLY A 67 -29.58 -18.34 -9.70
N ARG A 68 -28.79 -19.32 -9.23
CA ARG A 68 -27.87 -19.15 -8.10
C ARG A 68 -26.43 -19.18 -8.61
N TYR A 69 -25.69 -18.12 -8.35
CA TYR A 69 -24.29 -18.00 -8.71
C TYR A 69 -23.43 -18.62 -7.62
N ALA A 70 -22.41 -19.38 -8.03
CA ALA A 70 -21.43 -19.99 -7.13
C ALA A 70 -20.03 -19.93 -7.73
N VAL A 71 -19.00 -19.96 -6.88
CA VAL A 71 -17.62 -20.11 -7.35
C VAL A 71 -17.41 -21.51 -7.91
N ALA A 72 -16.84 -21.60 -9.11
CA ALA A 72 -16.63 -22.87 -9.76
C ALA A 72 -15.69 -23.76 -8.91
N PRO A 73 -15.94 -25.08 -8.78
CA PRO A 73 -15.23 -25.95 -7.84
C PRO A 73 -13.71 -25.90 -7.95
N ARG A 74 -13.18 -25.72 -9.17
CA ARG A 74 -11.74 -25.55 -9.41
C ARG A 74 -11.15 -24.40 -8.61
N TYR A 75 -11.88 -23.30 -8.42
CA TYR A 75 -11.36 -22.06 -7.85
C TYR A 75 -11.60 -21.90 -6.35
N GLN A 76 -12.43 -22.73 -5.72
CA GLN A 76 -12.76 -22.64 -4.29
C GLN A 76 -11.54 -22.70 -3.36
N ALA A 77 -10.50 -23.47 -3.73
CA ALA A 77 -9.25 -23.57 -2.96
C ALA A 77 -8.10 -22.74 -3.56
N SER A 78 -8.41 -21.70 -4.35
CA SER A 78 -7.36 -20.91 -5.02
C SER A 78 -6.45 -20.21 -4.03
N TRP A 79 -7.03 -19.63 -2.97
CA TRP A 79 -6.26 -18.90 -1.99
C TRP A 79 -5.26 -19.81 -1.25
N ASP A 80 -5.72 -20.98 -0.79
CA ASP A 80 -4.85 -21.96 -0.13
C ASP A 80 -3.74 -22.50 -1.04
N ARG A 81 -4.01 -22.64 -2.34
CA ARG A 81 -2.97 -23.01 -3.32
C ARG A 81 -1.92 -21.91 -3.46
N VAL A 82 -2.33 -20.65 -3.46
CA VAL A 82 -1.40 -19.51 -3.51
C VAL A 82 -0.56 -19.45 -2.22
N LYS A 83 -1.15 -19.65 -1.04
CA LYS A 83 -0.40 -19.72 0.22
C LYS A 83 0.68 -20.79 0.18
N ARG A 84 0.31 -22.02 -0.18
CA ARG A 84 1.26 -23.14 -0.32
C ARG A 84 2.37 -22.85 -1.32
N LEU A 85 2.04 -22.18 -2.43
CA LEU A 85 3.02 -21.78 -3.43
C LEU A 85 4.03 -20.78 -2.83
N VAL A 86 3.54 -19.70 -2.20
CA VAL A 86 4.40 -18.67 -1.60
C VAL A 86 5.30 -19.27 -0.51
N GLU A 87 4.76 -20.12 0.36
CA GLU A 87 5.54 -20.82 1.41
C GLU A 87 6.57 -21.78 0.84
N ALA A 88 6.25 -22.51 -0.23
CA ALA A 88 7.20 -23.41 -0.89
C ALA A 88 8.39 -22.63 -1.48
N PHE A 89 8.11 -21.52 -2.17
CA PHE A 89 9.17 -20.65 -2.70
C PHE A 89 9.94 -19.93 -1.59
N GLY A 90 9.28 -19.51 -0.52
CA GLY A 90 9.93 -18.90 0.64
C GLY A 90 10.95 -19.85 1.28
N ARG A 91 10.55 -21.10 1.54
CA ARG A 91 11.46 -22.13 2.07
C ARG A 91 12.63 -22.42 1.13
N HIS A 92 12.36 -22.55 -0.17
CA HIS A 92 13.42 -22.71 -1.19
C HIS A 92 14.43 -21.54 -1.19
N LEU A 93 13.92 -20.30 -1.08
CA LEU A 93 14.74 -19.10 -1.15
C LEU A 93 15.61 -18.87 0.10
N PHE A 94 15.08 -19.19 1.28
CA PHE A 94 15.68 -18.76 2.55
C PHE A 94 16.13 -19.91 3.46
N GLU A 95 15.63 -21.14 3.27
CA GLU A 95 15.87 -22.26 4.19
C GLU A 95 16.62 -23.43 3.55
N ASP A 96 16.55 -23.62 2.22
CA ASP A 96 17.18 -24.77 1.56
C ASP A 96 18.72 -24.59 1.44
N PRO A 97 19.53 -25.34 2.23
CA PRO A 97 20.98 -25.25 2.19
C PRO A 97 21.58 -25.98 0.98
N GLY A 98 20.78 -26.78 0.26
CA GLY A 98 21.22 -27.62 -0.87
C GLY A 98 21.09 -26.98 -2.24
N SER A 99 20.39 -25.84 -2.36
CA SER A 99 20.26 -25.16 -3.64
C SER A 99 21.60 -24.52 -4.05
N ARG A 100 22.15 -24.91 -5.21
CA ARG A 100 23.34 -24.24 -5.77
C ARG A 100 23.11 -22.74 -5.99
N ASN A 101 21.85 -22.34 -6.20
CA ASN A 101 21.42 -20.95 -6.25
C ASN A 101 19.92 -20.85 -5.89
N PRO A 102 19.54 -20.09 -4.85
CA PRO A 102 18.15 -20.01 -4.38
C PRO A 102 17.20 -19.36 -5.41
N LEU A 103 17.73 -18.56 -6.34
CA LEU A 103 16.92 -17.93 -7.39
C LEU A 103 16.64 -18.85 -8.58
N ARG A 104 17.21 -20.04 -8.61
CA ARG A 104 17.00 -21.02 -9.68
C ARG A 104 16.02 -22.09 -9.21
N VAL A 105 14.95 -22.28 -9.98
CA VAL A 105 13.82 -23.16 -9.64
C VAL A 105 13.45 -24.04 -10.83
N GLU A 106 12.90 -25.22 -10.57
CA GLU A 106 12.49 -26.14 -11.62
C GLU A 106 11.03 -25.88 -12.04
N LYS A 107 10.81 -25.67 -13.34
CA LYS A 107 9.48 -25.48 -13.93
C LYS A 107 9.30 -26.51 -15.05
N LEU A 108 8.38 -27.45 -14.84
CA LEU A 108 8.05 -28.50 -15.82
C LEU A 108 9.28 -29.27 -16.33
N GLY A 109 10.19 -29.65 -15.43
CA GLY A 109 11.42 -30.36 -15.79
C GLY A 109 12.55 -29.47 -16.31
N THR A 110 12.33 -28.15 -16.41
CA THR A 110 13.34 -27.22 -16.92
C THR A 110 13.81 -26.26 -15.82
N PRO A 111 15.13 -26.07 -15.65
CA PRO A 111 15.64 -25.08 -14.71
C PRO A 111 15.37 -23.67 -15.25
N CYS A 112 14.69 -22.85 -14.46
CA CYS A 112 14.40 -21.46 -14.77
C CYS A 112 14.87 -20.54 -13.65
N TRP A 113 15.13 -19.28 -14.02
CA TRP A 113 15.48 -18.23 -13.07
C TRP A 113 14.24 -17.47 -12.65
N LEU A 114 14.12 -17.21 -11.36
CA LEU A 114 13.14 -16.27 -10.85
C LEU A 114 13.43 -14.88 -11.40
N THR A 115 12.40 -14.27 -11.94
CA THR A 115 12.46 -12.91 -12.48
C THR A 115 12.03 -11.90 -11.42
N THR A 116 12.29 -10.62 -11.68
CA THR A 116 11.76 -9.52 -10.84
C THR A 116 10.24 -9.55 -10.73
N LEU A 117 9.54 -10.01 -11.77
CA LEU A 117 8.09 -10.15 -11.76
C LEU A 117 7.64 -11.25 -10.78
N ASP A 118 8.36 -12.38 -10.76
CA ASP A 118 8.07 -13.47 -9.84
C ASP A 118 8.31 -13.04 -8.38
N LEU A 119 9.40 -12.33 -8.12
CA LEU A 119 9.69 -11.79 -6.78
C LEU A 119 8.64 -10.75 -6.35
N ALA A 120 8.18 -9.89 -7.27
CA ALA A 120 7.10 -8.94 -6.99
C ALA A 120 5.78 -9.65 -6.70
N PHE A 121 5.45 -10.70 -7.45
CA PHE A 121 4.29 -11.55 -7.21
C PHE A 121 4.36 -12.21 -5.82
N LEU A 122 5.48 -12.85 -5.48
CA LEU A 122 5.70 -13.49 -4.18
C LEU A 122 5.60 -12.48 -3.04
N SER A 123 6.19 -11.30 -3.20
CA SER A 123 6.16 -10.22 -2.20
C SER A 123 4.73 -9.71 -1.97
N LEU A 124 3.96 -9.51 -3.04
CA LEU A 124 2.57 -9.06 -2.93
C LEU A 124 1.71 -10.07 -2.18
N PHE A 125 1.81 -11.35 -2.52
CA PHE A 125 1.00 -12.38 -1.85
C PHE A 125 1.48 -12.67 -0.44
N CYS A 126 2.78 -12.55 -0.16
CA CYS A 126 3.29 -12.55 1.21
C CYS A 126 2.69 -11.43 2.05
N LEU A 127 2.60 -10.20 1.50
CA LEU A 127 1.92 -9.09 2.18
C LEU A 127 0.45 -9.41 2.43
N TYR A 128 -0.29 -9.94 1.45
CA TYR A 128 -1.70 -10.31 1.65
C TYR A 128 -1.89 -11.42 2.70
N MET A 129 -1.01 -12.43 2.71
CA MET A 129 -1.00 -13.45 3.75
C MET A 129 -0.71 -12.86 5.14
N LEU A 130 0.23 -11.93 5.23
CA LEU A 130 0.55 -11.22 6.48
C LEU A 130 -0.66 -10.43 6.98
N ILE A 131 -1.33 -9.68 6.10
CA ILE A 131 -2.54 -8.93 6.42
C ILE A 131 -3.64 -9.86 6.98
N GLU A 132 -3.88 -10.99 6.30
CA GLU A 132 -4.86 -11.98 6.76
C GLU A 132 -4.52 -12.52 8.16
N VAL A 133 -3.26 -12.88 8.41
CA VAL A 133 -2.81 -13.36 9.72
C VAL A 133 -2.97 -12.26 10.77
N CYS A 134 -2.63 -11.03 10.45
CA CYS A 134 -2.75 -9.89 11.35
C CYS A 134 -4.19 -9.62 11.76
N TRP A 135 -5.14 -9.64 10.83
CA TRP A 135 -6.56 -9.51 11.17
C TRP A 135 -7.09 -10.71 11.94
N THR A 136 -6.74 -11.93 11.52
CA THR A 136 -7.26 -13.16 12.17
C THR A 136 -6.77 -13.33 13.60
N ARG A 137 -5.54 -12.88 13.89
CA ARG A 137 -4.90 -13.04 15.20
C ARG A 137 -4.85 -11.75 16.02
N HIS A 138 -5.50 -10.69 15.57
CA HIS A 138 -5.45 -9.35 16.17
C HIS A 138 -4.01 -8.86 16.44
N ILE A 139 -3.10 -9.09 15.49
CA ILE A 139 -1.71 -8.64 15.57
C ILE A 139 -1.60 -7.25 14.95
N LEU A 140 -1.06 -6.30 15.71
CA LEU A 140 -0.77 -4.93 15.26
C LEU A 140 0.37 -4.92 14.23
N LEU A 141 0.06 -4.56 12.98
CA LEU A 141 1.05 -4.37 11.91
C LEU A 141 1.30 -2.88 11.68
N VAL A 142 2.54 -2.46 11.90
CA VAL A 142 2.99 -1.06 11.75
C VAL A 142 4.17 -1.00 10.78
N GLY A 143 4.02 -0.25 9.70
CA GLY A 143 5.09 0.19 8.84
C GLY A 143 5.64 1.54 9.30
N ILE A 144 6.96 1.69 9.24
CA ILE A 144 7.65 2.94 9.60
C ILE A 144 8.64 3.27 8.49
N THR A 145 8.54 4.47 7.95
CA THR A 145 9.44 4.99 6.93
C THR A 145 10.16 6.22 7.46
N LYS A 146 11.49 6.13 7.54
CA LYS A 146 12.37 7.23 7.96
C LYS A 146 12.40 8.36 6.93
N ASP A 147 12.75 8.00 5.69
CA ASP A 147 12.93 8.95 4.60
C ASP A 147 11.82 8.76 3.57
N THR A 148 10.80 9.59 3.65
CA THR A 148 9.69 9.59 2.69
C THR A 148 9.75 10.82 1.78
N THR A 149 9.49 10.59 0.50
CA THR A 149 9.27 11.63 -0.52
C THR A 149 7.80 11.85 -0.81
N ALA A 150 6.92 11.25 0.01
CA ALA A 150 5.49 11.33 -0.15
C ALA A 150 4.96 12.77 0.01
N ARG A 151 3.86 13.02 -0.70
CA ARG A 151 3.20 14.32 -0.87
C ARG A 151 1.68 14.19 -0.74
N ASP A 152 1.18 13.03 -0.33
CA ASP A 152 -0.24 12.73 -0.28
C ASP A 152 -0.99 13.61 0.72
N PHE A 153 -0.38 13.97 1.86
CA PHE A 153 -1.03 14.88 2.81
C PHE A 153 -1.24 16.27 2.19
N LYS A 154 -0.18 16.88 1.64
CA LYS A 154 -0.28 18.25 1.10
C LYS A 154 -0.95 18.36 -0.27
N THR A 155 -0.78 17.35 -1.14
CA THR A 155 -1.25 17.42 -2.52
C THR A 155 -2.67 16.86 -2.68
N HIS A 156 -3.07 15.90 -1.84
CA HIS A 156 -4.37 15.26 -1.97
C HIS A 156 -5.28 15.53 -0.79
N LEU A 157 -4.86 15.18 0.42
CA LEU A 157 -5.74 15.26 1.61
C LEU A 157 -6.12 16.70 1.94
N LEU A 158 -5.13 17.58 2.11
CA LEU A 158 -5.35 18.98 2.47
C LEU A 158 -6.28 19.68 1.45
N PRO A 159 -6.01 19.69 0.12
CA PRO A 159 -6.89 20.35 -0.84
C PRO A 159 -8.30 19.76 -0.87
N LEU A 160 -8.43 18.44 -0.72
CA LEU A 160 -9.74 17.79 -0.67
C LEU A 160 -10.54 18.20 0.56
N CYS A 161 -9.94 18.15 1.74
CA CYS A 161 -10.61 18.54 2.98
C CYS A 161 -11.02 20.01 3.00
N LEU A 162 -10.20 20.89 2.41
CA LEU A 162 -10.55 22.31 2.26
C LEU A 162 -11.68 22.52 1.24
N HIS A 163 -11.65 21.80 0.11
CA HIS A 163 -12.69 21.90 -0.94
C HIS A 163 -14.06 21.42 -0.44
N GLU A 164 -14.09 20.31 0.28
CA GLU A 164 -15.31 19.71 0.82
C GLU A 164 -15.75 20.35 2.15
N GLY A 165 -15.02 21.37 2.63
CA GLY A 165 -15.34 22.10 3.86
C GLY A 165 -15.17 21.27 5.15
N ILE A 166 -14.46 20.13 5.07
CA ILE A 166 -14.12 19.29 6.21
C ILE A 166 -13.19 20.06 7.15
N TRP A 167 -12.19 20.75 6.58
CA TRP A 167 -11.32 21.65 7.32
C TRP A 167 -11.47 23.08 6.83
N ARG A 168 -11.18 24.02 7.72
CA ARG A 168 -11.12 25.44 7.41
C ARG A 168 -9.68 25.90 7.52
N CYS A 169 -9.21 26.62 6.52
CA CYS A 169 -7.89 27.25 6.53
C CYS A 169 -8.04 28.67 6.02
N ASP A 170 -7.47 29.61 6.78
CA ASP A 170 -7.47 31.04 6.42
C ASP A 170 -6.36 31.38 5.42
N GLN A 171 -5.46 30.42 5.12
CA GLN A 171 -4.38 30.62 4.16
C GLN A 171 -4.80 30.23 2.73
N SER A 172 -4.33 31.02 1.76
CA SER A 172 -4.59 30.77 0.34
C SER A 172 -3.91 29.48 -0.15
N GLN A 173 -4.51 28.85 -1.16
CA GLN A 173 -3.95 27.65 -1.79
C GLN A 173 -2.57 27.93 -2.42
N GLU A 174 -2.33 29.15 -2.92
CA GLU A 174 -1.02 29.61 -3.42
C GLU A 174 0.05 29.62 -2.32
N ALA A 175 -0.30 29.99 -1.07
CA ALA A 175 0.64 29.93 0.05
C ALA A 175 1.08 28.49 0.34
N LEU A 176 0.21 27.51 0.13
CA LEU A 176 0.53 26.08 0.26
C LEU A 176 1.47 25.60 -0.85
N GLU A 177 1.48 26.21 -2.03
CA GLU A 177 2.39 25.85 -3.13
C GLU A 177 3.85 26.25 -2.85
N HIS A 178 4.06 27.30 -2.07
CA HIS A 178 5.38 27.75 -1.63
C HIS A 178 5.95 26.97 -0.44
N THR A 179 5.22 25.97 0.06
CA THR A 179 5.67 25.12 1.18
C THR A 179 6.72 24.09 0.76
N PRO A 180 7.48 23.51 1.72
CA PRO A 180 8.47 22.48 1.42
C PRO A 180 7.94 21.34 0.56
N HIS A 181 8.83 20.73 -0.24
CA HIS A 181 8.40 19.86 -1.33
C HIS A 181 7.71 18.55 -0.88
N THR A 182 8.08 17.98 0.27
CA THR A 182 7.50 16.72 0.79
C THR A 182 6.76 16.94 2.10
N ASP A 183 5.81 16.06 2.41
CA ASP A 183 5.02 16.13 3.64
C ASP A 183 5.91 16.07 4.89
N ARG A 184 6.95 15.21 4.85
CA ARG A 184 7.97 15.14 5.91
C ARG A 184 8.65 16.49 6.13
N MET A 185 9.09 17.15 5.06
CA MET A 185 9.77 18.45 5.18
C MET A 185 8.83 19.54 5.68
N LEU A 186 7.58 19.54 5.20
CA LEU A 186 6.55 20.48 5.65
C LEU A 186 6.31 20.34 7.15
N LEU A 187 6.03 19.12 7.62
CA LEU A 187 5.75 18.85 9.03
C LEU A 187 6.98 19.06 9.92
N GLN A 188 8.18 18.73 9.43
CA GLN A 188 9.43 19.02 10.14
C GLN A 188 9.61 20.54 10.33
N TYR A 189 9.37 21.31 9.27
CA TYR A 189 9.46 22.78 9.32
C TYR A 189 8.42 23.38 10.27
N LEU A 190 7.14 22.98 10.14
CA LEU A 190 6.07 23.45 11.01
C LEU A 190 6.34 23.10 12.47
N SER A 191 6.79 21.88 12.75
CA SER A 191 7.16 21.48 14.10
C SER A 191 8.33 22.31 14.66
N ALA A 192 9.39 22.55 13.89
CA ALA A 192 10.52 23.35 14.36
C ALA A 192 10.17 24.83 14.54
N TYR A 193 9.30 25.38 13.69
CA TYR A 193 8.86 26.78 13.75
C TYR A 193 7.89 27.01 14.92
N HIS A 194 6.95 26.10 15.13
CA HIS A 194 5.94 26.15 16.21
C HIS A 194 6.36 25.35 17.45
N HIS A 195 7.65 25.38 17.80
CA HIS A 195 8.21 24.59 18.92
C HIS A 195 7.63 24.95 20.29
N GLU A 196 7.03 26.13 20.44
CA GLU A 196 6.42 26.58 21.70
C GLU A 196 5.02 25.97 21.92
N THR A 197 4.31 25.63 20.83
CA THR A 197 2.92 25.13 20.89
C THR A 197 2.81 23.63 20.58
N LEU A 198 3.76 23.08 19.82
CA LEU A 198 3.81 21.66 19.49
C LEU A 198 4.99 21.04 20.23
N ALA A 199 4.73 20.25 21.28
CA ALA A 199 5.76 19.48 21.99
C ALA A 199 5.85 18.05 21.42
N ALA A 200 7.04 17.46 21.43
CA ALA A 200 7.23 16.05 21.09
C ALA A 200 7.06 15.17 22.35
N PRO A 201 6.48 13.96 22.24
CA PRO A 201 6.03 13.31 21.00
C PRO A 201 4.68 13.87 20.49
N TRP A 202 4.53 13.95 19.17
CA TRP A 202 3.26 14.26 18.52
C TRP A 202 3.01 13.37 17.32
N SER A 203 1.75 13.26 16.94
CA SER A 203 1.26 12.58 15.74
C SER A 203 0.25 13.43 14.99
N LEU A 204 0.30 13.41 13.66
CA LEU A 204 -0.76 13.93 12.82
C LEU A 204 -2.00 13.04 12.95
N ILE A 205 -3.19 13.56 12.64
CA ILE A 205 -4.38 12.73 12.45
C ILE A 205 -4.13 11.61 11.45
N GLU A 206 -4.80 10.47 11.65
CA GLU A 206 -4.75 9.36 10.71
C GLU A 206 -5.74 9.54 9.57
N TYR A 207 -5.34 9.10 8.38
CA TYR A 207 -6.18 9.14 7.19
C TYR A 207 -5.91 7.93 6.29
N ASP A 208 -6.92 7.51 5.55
CA ASP A 208 -6.87 6.36 4.65
C ASP A 208 -5.78 6.50 3.59
N ALA A 209 -5.03 5.43 3.33
CA ALA A 209 -4.08 5.38 2.24
C ALA A 209 -4.73 5.65 0.86
N ALA A 210 -6.04 5.46 0.73
CA ALA A 210 -6.80 5.77 -0.46
C ALA A 210 -6.75 7.25 -0.86
N PHE A 211 -6.61 8.19 0.10
CA PHE A 211 -6.54 9.62 -0.19
C PHE A 211 -5.43 10.00 -1.17
N ARG A 212 -4.34 9.21 -1.27
CA ARG A 212 -3.29 9.42 -2.27
C ARG A 212 -3.80 9.44 -3.72
N MET A 213 -4.97 8.85 -3.98
CA MET A 213 -5.59 8.78 -5.29
C MET A 213 -6.87 9.62 -5.38
N ILE A 214 -7.38 10.15 -4.28
CA ILE A 214 -8.63 10.93 -4.26
C ILE A 214 -8.29 12.38 -4.57
N VAL A 215 -9.06 12.97 -5.47
CA VAL A 215 -9.03 14.41 -5.76
C VAL A 215 -10.46 14.94 -5.86
N PRO A 216 -10.71 16.22 -5.57
CA PRO A 216 -12.02 16.83 -5.80
C PRO A 216 -12.49 16.64 -7.24
N GLU A 217 -13.80 16.52 -7.46
CA GLU A 217 -14.34 16.51 -8.82
C GLU A 217 -14.23 17.89 -9.47
N LEU A 218 -13.21 18.06 -10.31
CA LEU A 218 -12.92 19.37 -10.92
C LEU A 218 -13.89 19.77 -12.04
N GLU A 219 -14.49 18.80 -12.75
CA GLU A 219 -15.32 19.07 -13.94
C GLU A 219 -16.66 19.72 -13.60
N LYS A 220 -17.42 19.08 -12.70
CA LYS A 220 -18.78 19.52 -12.35
C LYS A 220 -18.85 20.21 -10.99
N ARG A 221 -17.79 20.10 -10.17
CA ARG A 221 -17.66 20.72 -8.84
C ARG A 221 -18.87 20.45 -7.96
N ARG A 222 -19.37 19.21 -7.99
CA ARG A 222 -20.53 18.81 -7.19
C ARG A 222 -20.03 18.48 -5.78
N PRO A 223 -20.65 19.05 -4.73
CA PRO A 223 -20.31 18.69 -3.35
C PRO A 223 -20.44 17.19 -3.11
N GLY A 224 -19.47 16.62 -2.39
CA GLY A 224 -19.41 15.18 -2.08
C GLY A 224 -19.01 14.29 -3.26
N TYR A 225 -18.63 14.85 -4.41
CA TYR A 225 -18.12 14.09 -5.55
C TYR A 225 -16.60 14.18 -5.66
N VAL A 226 -15.97 13.02 -5.86
CA VAL A 226 -14.52 12.88 -6.01
C VAL A 226 -14.17 12.12 -7.28
N SER A 227 -12.94 12.33 -7.72
CA SER A 227 -12.33 11.66 -8.87
C SER A 227 -11.03 10.96 -8.47
N GLY A 228 -10.62 9.99 -9.28
CA GLY A 228 -9.31 9.36 -9.13
C GLY A 228 -8.21 10.12 -9.88
N ALA A 229 -7.08 10.37 -9.22
CA ALA A 229 -5.96 11.14 -9.76
C ALA A 229 -5.38 10.57 -11.07
N VAL A 230 -5.41 9.25 -11.24
CA VAL A 230 -4.92 8.57 -12.45
C VAL A 230 -6.04 7.74 -13.07
N ARG A 231 -6.43 8.08 -14.31
CA ARG A 231 -7.48 7.39 -15.08
C ARG A 231 -8.81 7.27 -14.31
N ASN A 232 -9.10 8.24 -13.44
CA ASN A 232 -10.25 8.21 -12.54
C ASN A 232 -10.33 6.93 -11.68
N ARG A 233 -9.19 6.38 -11.25
CA ARG A 233 -9.14 5.22 -10.33
C ARG A 233 -8.73 5.67 -8.93
N ILE A 234 -9.45 5.15 -7.94
CA ILE A 234 -9.17 5.33 -6.52
C ILE A 234 -8.77 3.97 -5.97
N SER A 235 -7.70 3.88 -5.17
CA SER A 235 -7.27 2.62 -4.55
C SER A 235 -8.30 2.11 -3.51
N PRO A 236 -8.24 0.83 -3.10
CA PRO A 236 -9.12 0.32 -2.06
C PRO A 236 -8.95 1.12 -0.76
N GLU A 237 -10.07 1.62 -0.26
CA GLU A 237 -10.23 2.23 1.05
C GLU A 237 -10.25 1.17 2.17
N ARG A 238 -9.95 1.58 3.41
CA ARG A 238 -10.05 0.80 4.65
C ARG A 238 -9.04 -0.34 4.80
N THR A 239 -7.99 -0.40 3.98
CA THR A 239 -6.90 -1.36 4.19
C THR A 239 -5.83 -0.83 5.14
N PHE A 240 -5.34 0.38 4.89
CA PHE A 240 -4.28 1.01 5.67
C PHE A 240 -4.66 2.46 5.98
N VAL A 241 -4.31 2.90 7.19
CA VAL A 241 -4.29 4.32 7.55
C VAL A 241 -2.85 4.78 7.68
N LYS A 242 -2.66 6.08 7.47
CA LYS A 242 -1.37 6.76 7.43
C LYS A 242 -1.36 7.90 8.42
N THR A 243 -0.20 8.16 8.99
CA THR A 243 0.08 9.34 9.82
C THR A 243 1.56 9.70 9.75
N TYR A 244 1.90 10.85 10.30
CA TYR A 244 3.26 11.31 10.53
C TYR A 244 3.46 11.55 12.00
N ILE A 245 4.62 11.17 12.53
CA ILE A 245 4.93 11.32 13.94
C ILE A 245 6.31 11.96 14.14
N GLN A 246 6.51 12.58 15.29
CA GLN A 246 7.84 12.99 15.77
C GLN A 246 7.97 12.59 17.23
N LEU A 247 9.05 11.91 17.58
CA LEU A 247 9.17 11.21 18.84
C LEU A 247 9.94 11.98 19.92
N ALA A 248 10.86 12.86 19.54
CA ALA A 248 11.74 13.52 20.50
C ALA A 248 12.08 14.96 20.12
N GLU A 249 12.36 15.76 21.16
CA GLU A 249 12.95 17.09 21.10
C GLU A 249 14.05 17.22 22.16
N ALA A 250 15.00 18.11 21.92
CA ALA A 250 16.13 18.28 22.82
C ALA A 250 15.76 19.22 23.96
N LYS A 251 16.07 18.81 25.20
CA LYS A 251 15.78 19.60 26.41
C LYS A 251 16.50 20.95 26.43
N THR A 252 17.68 21.04 25.80
CA THR A 252 18.50 22.26 25.76
C THR A 252 18.05 23.26 24.70
N ASN A 253 17.45 22.78 23.62
CA ASN A 253 16.93 23.60 22.54
C ASN A 253 15.73 22.90 21.89
N PRO A 254 14.49 23.30 22.23
CA PRO A 254 13.27 22.69 21.68
C PRO A 254 13.14 22.77 20.16
N ARG A 255 13.92 23.63 19.48
CA ARG A 255 14.00 23.65 18.01
C ARG A 255 14.78 22.48 17.43
N LEU A 256 15.66 21.86 18.22
CA LEU A 256 16.38 20.65 17.83
C LEU A 256 15.48 19.43 18.11
N ARG A 257 14.90 18.89 17.05
CA ARG A 257 13.87 17.83 17.10
C ARG A 257 14.28 16.65 16.24
N SER A 258 13.74 15.48 16.56
CA SER A 258 13.99 14.29 15.76
C SER A 258 13.43 14.42 14.35
N ASN A 259 13.78 13.49 13.46
CA ASN A 259 13.11 13.43 12.17
C ASN A 259 11.62 13.11 12.35
N VAL A 260 10.78 13.73 11.52
CA VAL A 260 9.42 13.27 11.29
C VAL A 260 9.46 11.94 10.56
N LEU A 261 8.77 10.95 11.11
CA LEU A 261 8.64 9.59 10.56
C LEU A 261 7.26 9.45 9.93
N PHE A 262 7.18 8.77 8.80
CA PHE A 262 5.92 8.32 8.24
C PHE A 262 5.56 6.97 8.84
N VAL A 263 4.32 6.82 9.27
CA VAL A 263 3.78 5.59 9.84
C VAL A 263 2.53 5.20 9.09
N ASP A 264 2.45 3.93 8.71
CA ASP A 264 1.24 3.31 8.20
C ASP A 264 0.92 2.07 9.00
N ARG A 265 -0.37 1.78 9.17
CA ARG A 265 -0.81 0.60 9.90
C ARG A 265 -2.07 0.02 9.26
N LEU A 266 -2.30 -1.26 9.53
CA LEU A 266 -3.57 -1.87 9.15
C LEU A 266 -4.73 -1.21 9.89
N VAL A 267 -5.86 -1.16 9.19
CA VAL A 267 -7.15 -0.82 9.76
C VAL A 267 -7.68 -2.03 10.52
N TYR A 268 -8.08 -1.83 11.77
CA TYR A 268 -8.76 -2.81 12.60
C TYR A 268 -10.23 -2.41 12.72
N PRO A 269 -11.15 -3.10 12.03
CA PRO A 269 -12.54 -2.64 11.92
C PRO A 269 -13.27 -2.46 13.25
N GLU A 270 -12.88 -3.24 14.27
CA GLU A 270 -13.43 -3.14 15.64
C GLU A 270 -13.11 -1.81 16.33
N TYR A 271 -12.04 -1.12 15.93
CA TYR A 271 -11.55 0.11 16.56
C TYR A 271 -11.67 1.34 15.64
N ASP A 272 -11.37 1.15 14.35
CA ASP A 272 -11.17 2.26 13.41
C ASP A 272 -12.41 2.61 12.61
N VAL A 273 -13.28 1.64 12.32
CA VAL A 273 -14.44 1.83 11.44
C VAL A 273 -15.64 2.23 12.29
N ARG A 274 -15.81 3.55 12.45
CA ARG A 274 -16.93 4.18 13.16
C ARG A 274 -17.59 5.20 12.24
N GLU A 275 -18.80 5.63 12.59
CA GLU A 275 -19.52 6.59 11.75
C GLU A 275 -18.79 7.95 11.69
N GLU A 276 -18.16 8.35 12.81
CA GLU A 276 -17.45 9.63 12.92
C GLU A 276 -16.13 9.66 12.16
N THR A 277 -15.55 8.50 11.86
CA THR A 277 -14.29 8.38 11.10
C THR A 277 -14.52 8.09 9.63
N ARG A 278 -15.76 7.79 9.21
CA ARG A 278 -16.09 7.51 7.81
C ARG A 278 -16.51 8.79 7.10
N ILE A 279 -15.85 9.07 5.99
CA ILE A 279 -16.26 10.15 5.10
C ILE A 279 -16.94 9.55 3.89
N HIS A 280 -18.12 10.05 3.53
CA HIS A 280 -18.90 9.54 2.41
C HIS A 280 -18.71 10.40 1.17
N PHE A 281 -18.02 9.84 0.18
CA PHE A 281 -17.90 10.44 -1.14
C PHE A 281 -18.62 9.63 -2.21
N LYS A 282 -18.85 10.27 -3.36
CA LYS A 282 -19.41 9.65 -4.56
C LYS A 282 -18.42 9.80 -5.71
N GLN A 283 -18.26 8.75 -6.50
CA GLN A 283 -17.42 8.77 -7.69
C GLN A 283 -18.21 8.33 -8.90
N VAL A 284 -18.20 9.11 -9.98
CA VAL A 284 -18.72 8.64 -11.26
C VAL A 284 -17.64 7.80 -11.95
N TYR A 285 -17.82 6.48 -12.02
CA TYR A 285 -16.82 5.57 -12.59
C TYR A 285 -17.47 4.43 -13.39
N GLY A 286 -17.04 4.23 -14.63
CA GLY A 286 -17.55 3.13 -15.46
C GLY A 286 -19.05 3.22 -15.78
N GLY A 287 -19.60 4.44 -15.81
CA GLY A 287 -21.01 4.70 -16.09
C GLY A 287 -21.97 4.51 -14.91
N ALA A 288 -21.44 4.37 -13.69
CA ALA A 288 -22.22 4.29 -12.47
C ALA A 288 -21.72 5.29 -11.41
N VAL A 289 -22.60 5.68 -10.49
CA VAL A 289 -22.22 6.44 -9.27
C VAL A 289 -21.86 5.45 -8.18
N GLU A 290 -20.58 5.39 -7.85
CA GLU A 290 -20.02 4.47 -6.86
C GLU A 290 -19.80 5.19 -5.52
N PRO A 291 -20.17 4.59 -4.37
CA PRO A 291 -19.82 5.11 -3.06
C PRO A 291 -18.32 4.94 -2.81
N VAL A 292 -17.69 5.90 -2.14
CA VAL A 292 -16.27 5.85 -1.74
C VAL A 292 -16.19 6.28 -0.28
N ASP A 293 -15.88 5.32 0.60
CA ASP A 293 -15.95 5.52 2.06
C ASP A 293 -14.57 5.38 2.73
N PRO A 294 -13.63 6.33 2.52
CA PRO A 294 -12.34 6.33 3.20
C PRO A 294 -12.49 6.69 4.69
N LEU A 295 -11.51 6.27 5.48
CA LEU A 295 -11.38 6.70 6.88
C LEU A 295 -10.60 8.01 7.00
N LEU A 296 -11.13 8.97 7.74
CA LEU A 296 -10.45 10.19 8.13
C LEU A 296 -10.76 10.49 9.60
N PHE A 297 -9.72 10.57 10.43
CA PHE A 297 -9.90 11.00 11.81
C PHE A 297 -10.06 12.53 11.82
N PRO A 298 -11.20 13.05 12.30
CA PRO A 298 -11.65 14.41 11.96
C PRO A 298 -10.82 15.52 12.61
N SER A 299 -10.27 15.27 13.81
CA SER A 299 -9.49 16.24 14.58
C SER A 299 -8.48 15.54 15.49
N GLY A 300 -7.56 16.32 16.07
CA GLY A 300 -6.62 15.82 17.09
C GLY A 300 -7.27 15.46 18.43
N GLU A 301 -8.55 15.82 18.62
CA GLU A 301 -9.34 15.46 19.81
C GLU A 301 -10.12 14.15 19.60
N ALA A 302 -10.20 13.67 18.36
CA ALA A 302 -10.89 12.43 18.04
C ALA A 302 -10.17 11.26 18.70
N GLU A 303 -10.92 10.41 19.40
CA GLU A 303 -10.36 9.23 20.05
C GLU A 303 -9.76 8.29 19.01
N ASN A 304 -8.47 7.96 19.15
CA ASN A 304 -7.79 6.99 18.29
C ASN A 304 -6.92 6.05 19.13
N GLN A 305 -7.54 5.00 19.67
CA GLN A 305 -6.90 4.08 20.60
C GLN A 305 -5.68 3.37 19.98
N VAL A 306 -5.79 2.95 18.72
CA VAL A 306 -4.70 2.23 18.04
C VAL A 306 -3.52 3.15 17.79
N GLN A 307 -3.76 4.38 17.31
CA GLN A 307 -2.69 5.38 17.15
C GLN A 307 -2.02 5.71 18.49
N ASN A 308 -2.79 5.85 19.57
CA ASN A 308 -2.25 6.12 20.90
C ASN A 308 -1.32 4.99 21.38
N VAL A 309 -1.71 3.73 21.19
CA VAL A 309 -0.87 2.56 21.51
C VAL A 309 0.39 2.54 20.65
N VAL A 310 0.27 2.80 19.34
CA VAL A 310 1.42 2.88 18.42
C VAL A 310 2.37 3.98 18.87
N LEU A 311 1.88 5.18 19.17
CA LEU A 311 2.70 6.31 19.60
C LEU A 311 3.40 6.00 20.93
N ALA A 312 2.69 5.47 21.93
CA ALA A 312 3.28 5.07 23.20
C ALA A 312 4.39 4.01 23.03
N MET A 313 4.14 2.99 22.20
CA MET A 313 5.13 1.97 21.88
C MET A 313 6.37 2.58 21.22
N LEU A 314 6.19 3.43 20.21
CA LEU A 314 7.33 4.03 19.48
C LEU A 314 8.12 5.03 20.33
N THR A 315 7.45 5.79 21.20
CA THR A 315 8.10 6.69 22.15
C THR A 315 8.96 5.90 23.15
N THR A 316 8.47 4.78 23.70
CA THR A 316 9.27 3.96 24.63
C THR A 316 10.48 3.31 23.96
N MET A 317 10.45 3.14 22.64
CA MET A 317 11.55 2.57 21.84
C MET A 317 12.51 3.63 21.28
N ALA A 318 12.24 4.92 21.51
CA ALA A 318 13.11 6.01 21.10
C ALA A 318 14.27 6.16 22.10
N ALA A 319 15.47 5.76 21.70
CA ALA A 319 16.65 5.92 22.54
C ALA A 319 17.21 7.35 22.41
N SER A 320 17.19 8.12 23.50
CA SER A 320 17.75 9.48 23.53
C SER A 320 19.25 9.52 23.86
N SER A 321 19.86 8.37 24.18
CA SER A 321 21.24 8.29 24.69
C SER A 321 22.31 8.23 23.61
N ILE A 322 21.95 7.87 22.37
CA ILE A 322 22.88 7.82 21.22
C ILE A 322 22.53 9.00 20.31
N PRO A 323 23.41 10.00 20.13
CA PRO A 323 23.14 11.17 19.28
C PRO A 323 22.70 10.79 17.85
N GLU A 324 23.28 9.74 17.27
CA GLU A 324 22.94 9.21 15.95
C GLU A 324 21.55 8.59 15.87
N VAL A 325 20.96 8.24 17.02
CA VAL A 325 19.63 7.62 17.15
C VAL A 325 18.61 8.62 17.71
N PHE A 326 18.97 9.90 17.82
CA PHE A 326 18.08 10.92 18.39
C PHE A 326 16.68 10.92 17.74
N GLY A 327 15.70 10.46 18.52
CA GLY A 327 14.30 10.23 18.14
C GLY A 327 14.06 9.31 16.93
N HIS A 328 14.99 8.39 16.67
CA HIS A 328 14.73 7.20 15.89
C HIS A 328 14.33 6.06 16.84
N ASN A 329 13.42 5.19 16.41
CA ASN A 329 13.18 3.94 17.12
C ASN A 329 14.37 2.99 16.88
N MET A 330 14.89 2.39 17.96
CA MET A 330 16.09 1.55 17.91
C MET A 330 16.05 0.46 16.83
N PRO A 331 14.95 -0.30 16.64
CA PRO A 331 14.90 -1.33 15.59
C PRO A 331 15.02 -0.78 14.18
N LEU A 332 14.46 0.40 13.89
CA LEU A 332 14.60 1.02 12.57
C LEU A 332 16.03 1.44 12.30
N PHE A 333 16.73 1.95 13.32
CA PHE A 333 18.15 2.26 13.20
C PHE A 333 18.98 1.00 12.90
N ILE A 334 18.75 -0.10 13.62
CA ILE A 334 19.44 -1.38 13.37
C ILE A 334 19.14 -1.88 11.95
N ALA A 335 17.88 -1.86 11.54
CA ALA A 335 17.46 -2.27 10.20
C ALA A 335 18.12 -1.42 9.10
N ASP A 336 18.18 -0.09 9.26
CA ASP A 336 18.85 0.84 8.35
C ASP A 336 20.35 0.52 8.22
N GLN A 337 21.03 0.21 9.33
CA GLN A 337 22.44 -0.15 9.31
C GLN A 337 22.70 -1.48 8.58
N VAL A 338 21.89 -2.51 8.86
CA VAL A 338 21.99 -3.80 8.17
C VAL A 338 21.73 -3.65 6.67
N ALA A 339 20.72 -2.86 6.28
CA ALA A 339 20.42 -2.58 4.88
C ALA A 339 21.59 -1.86 4.17
N LYS A 340 22.17 -0.84 4.81
CA LYS A 340 23.36 -0.14 4.28
C LYS A 340 24.56 -1.06 4.14
N TRP A 341 24.77 -1.94 5.12
CA TRP A 341 25.84 -2.93 5.06
C TRP A 341 25.68 -3.85 3.85
N HIS A 342 24.52 -4.49 3.67
CA HIS A 342 24.25 -5.32 2.49
C HIS A 342 24.37 -4.55 1.17
N GLY A 343 23.86 -3.30 1.12
CA GLY A 343 24.03 -2.43 -0.04
C GLY A 343 25.50 -2.15 -0.38
N SER A 344 26.34 -1.96 0.64
CA SER A 344 27.77 -1.77 0.46
C SER A 344 28.48 -3.02 -0.06
N GLU A 345 28.08 -4.21 0.39
CA GLU A 345 28.62 -5.48 -0.10
C GLU A 345 28.25 -5.72 -1.57
N VAL A 346 26.98 -5.50 -1.95
CA VAL A 346 26.55 -5.60 -3.34
C VAL A 346 27.29 -4.60 -4.22
N ARG A 347 27.48 -3.36 -3.75
CA ARG A 347 28.24 -2.34 -4.46
C ARG A 347 29.68 -2.77 -4.70
N ARG A 348 30.35 -3.35 -3.69
CA ARG A 348 31.72 -3.88 -3.82
C ARG A 348 31.78 -4.99 -4.87
N ILE A 349 30.80 -5.90 -4.90
CA ILE A 349 30.71 -6.94 -5.93
C ILE A 349 30.60 -6.31 -7.31
N ILE A 350 29.69 -5.36 -7.51
CA ILE A 350 29.51 -4.66 -8.79
C ILE A 350 30.80 -3.94 -9.23
N GLU A 351 31.45 -3.22 -8.32
CA GLU A 351 32.69 -2.49 -8.60
C GLU A 351 33.85 -3.45 -8.94
N SER A 352 33.92 -4.60 -8.26
CA SER A 352 34.91 -5.65 -8.51
C SER A 352 34.67 -6.31 -9.87
N THR A 353 33.41 -6.64 -10.20
CA THR A 353 33.03 -7.15 -11.52
C THR A 353 33.33 -6.13 -12.62
N ARG A 354 33.03 -4.85 -12.41
CA ARG A 354 33.38 -3.76 -13.35
C ARG A 354 34.89 -3.73 -13.61
N THR A 355 35.68 -3.81 -12.55
CA THR A 355 37.15 -3.79 -12.63
C THR A 355 37.68 -5.02 -13.36
N TRP A 356 37.14 -6.20 -13.06
CA TRP A 356 37.48 -7.45 -13.74
C TRP A 356 37.15 -7.39 -15.24
N ILE A 357 35.95 -6.93 -15.59
CA ILE A 357 35.51 -6.76 -16.99
C ILE A 357 36.42 -5.77 -17.74
N ALA A 358 36.78 -4.64 -17.13
CA ALA A 358 37.64 -3.64 -17.78
C ALA A 358 39.07 -4.15 -18.04
N ASN A 359 39.56 -5.01 -17.13
CA ASN A 359 40.91 -5.57 -17.19
C ASN A 359 41.00 -6.86 -18.00
N ASN A 360 39.89 -7.58 -18.19
CA ASN A 360 39.86 -8.80 -18.99
C ASN A 360 39.73 -8.46 -20.48
N ARG A 361 40.80 -8.74 -21.26
CA ARG A 361 40.88 -8.43 -22.70
C ARG A 361 39.77 -9.12 -23.50
N ASP A 362 39.34 -10.31 -23.09
CA ASP A 362 38.37 -11.13 -23.82
C ASP A 362 36.92 -10.62 -23.66
N LEU A 363 36.66 -9.81 -22.63
CA LEU A 363 35.33 -9.24 -22.35
C LEU A 363 35.16 -7.82 -22.87
N ARG A 364 36.24 -7.16 -23.30
CA ARG A 364 36.18 -5.82 -23.90
C ARG A 364 35.27 -5.76 -25.14
N PRO A 365 35.30 -6.74 -26.07
CA PRO A 365 34.36 -6.77 -27.18
C PRO A 365 32.91 -6.86 -26.69
N PHE A 366 32.62 -7.73 -25.72
CA PHE A 366 31.27 -7.91 -25.17
C PHE A 366 30.70 -6.62 -24.59
N VAL A 367 31.47 -5.88 -23.80
CA VAL A 367 31.06 -4.57 -23.24
C VAL A 367 30.85 -3.54 -24.34
N PHE A 368 31.74 -3.49 -25.34
CA PHE A 368 31.64 -2.57 -26.46
C PHE A 368 30.39 -2.80 -27.31
N TYR A 369 29.99 -4.05 -27.50
CA TYR A 369 28.74 -4.38 -28.19
C TYR A 369 27.52 -4.08 -27.32
N MET A 370 27.49 -4.53 -26.05
CA MET A 370 26.33 -4.35 -25.17
C MET A 370 26.03 -2.89 -24.80
N SER A 371 27.00 -1.98 -24.93
CA SER A 371 26.82 -0.54 -24.68
C SER A 371 26.26 0.25 -25.89
N ARG A 372 26.11 -0.39 -27.07
CA ARG A 372 25.46 0.25 -28.23
C ARG A 372 23.94 -0.02 -28.22
N PRO A 373 23.09 1.03 -28.39
CA PRO A 373 21.66 0.84 -28.60
C PRO A 373 21.43 -0.07 -29.82
N GLY A 374 20.77 -1.21 -29.62
CA GLY A 374 20.44 -2.19 -30.68
C GLY A 374 21.22 -3.51 -30.64
N ALA A 375 22.35 -3.60 -29.92
CA ALA A 375 23.17 -4.82 -29.91
C ALA A 375 22.56 -6.00 -29.14
N ALA A 376 21.71 -5.72 -28.14
CA ALA A 376 21.00 -6.75 -27.38
C ALA A 376 20.06 -7.61 -28.27
N ALA A 377 19.57 -7.07 -29.38
CA ALA A 377 18.78 -7.83 -30.36
C ALA A 377 19.65 -8.78 -31.21
N ALA A 378 20.85 -8.33 -31.60
CA ALA A 378 21.79 -9.13 -32.40
C ALA A 378 22.43 -10.28 -31.60
N VAL A 379 22.68 -10.10 -30.30
CA VAL A 379 23.18 -11.17 -29.42
C VAL A 379 22.10 -12.24 -29.19
N ARG A 380 20.82 -11.86 -29.10
CA ARG A 380 19.71 -12.82 -28.99
C ARG A 380 19.54 -13.66 -30.25
N SER A 381 19.76 -13.11 -31.45
CA SER A 381 19.74 -13.89 -32.69
C SER A 381 20.94 -14.81 -32.84
N ALA A 382 22.10 -14.44 -32.30
CA ALA A 382 23.33 -15.25 -32.38
C ALA A 382 23.38 -16.40 -31.36
N LEU A 383 22.66 -16.31 -30.23
CA LEU A 383 22.54 -17.40 -29.24
C LEU A 383 21.37 -18.36 -29.53
N ALA A 384 20.55 -18.06 -30.54
CA ALA A 384 19.45 -18.90 -31.00
C ALA A 384 19.79 -19.73 -32.25
N ALA A 385 21.02 -19.58 -32.76
CA ALA A 385 21.64 -20.44 -33.78
C ALA A 385 22.72 -21.30 -33.10
#